data_AF-A0A8T4L0C0-F1
#
_entry.id   AF-A0A8T4L0C0-F1
#
_cell.length_a   1.000
_cell.length_b   1.000
_cell.length_c   1.000
_cell.angle_alpha   90.00
_cell.angle_beta   90.00
_cell.angle_gamma   90.00
#
_symmetry.space_group_name_H-M   'P 1'
#
loop_
_entity.id
_entity.type
_entity.pdbx_description
1 polymer ?
#
loop_
_entity_poly.entity_id
_entity_poly.type
_entity_poly.pdbx_seq_one_letter_code
_entity_poly.pdbx_strand_id
1 'polypeptide(L)'
;MTKEKRLKYVGDALDAYLKLNKVVTGEKENGIENSDNQRLLKSLRNKEQLLKANPESGDHIPRKYITKKTIERYGTHLLWRIDLQGYWRAIYTIVGNEIEILTLILDIVDHKKYNKLFVNYKKK
;
A
#
# COMPACT_ATOMS: atom_id res chain seq x y z
N MET A 1 -2.01 13.29 24.96
CA MET A 1 -1.82 13.98 23.67
C MET A 1 -2.08 12.99 22.54
N THR A 2 -2.92 13.34 21.58
CA THR A 2 -3.11 12.53 20.37
C THR A 2 -1.93 12.76 19.43
N LYS A 3 -1.20 11.70 19.08
CA LYS A 3 -0.07 11.78 18.14
C LYS A 3 -0.57 12.21 16.76
N GLU A 4 0.17 13.06 16.08
CA GLU A 4 -0.15 13.45 14.70
C GLU A 4 0.02 12.23 13.78
N LYS A 5 -0.98 11.94 12.92
CA LYS A 5 -0.95 10.81 11.99
C LYS A 5 -0.81 11.30 10.57
N ARG A 6 0.22 10.82 9.87
CA ARG A 6 0.50 11.18 8.46
C ARG A 6 0.65 9.94 7.61
N LEU A 7 0.32 10.06 6.33
CA LEU A 7 0.52 9.01 5.32
C LEU A 7 1.31 9.58 4.16
N LYS A 8 2.34 8.85 3.71
CA LYS A 8 3.16 9.22 2.55
C LYS A 8 3.39 8.02 1.64
N TYR A 9 3.39 8.28 0.34
CA TYR A 9 3.91 7.35 -0.66
C TYR A 9 5.40 7.57 -0.84
N VAL A 10 6.19 6.49 -0.87
CA VAL A 10 7.64 6.55 -1.06
C VAL A 10 8.09 5.50 -2.07
N GLY A 11 9.24 5.73 -2.71
CA GLY A 11 9.83 4.79 -3.67
C GLY A 11 8.84 4.35 -4.75
N ASP A 12 8.82 3.04 -5.01
CA ASP A 12 7.99 2.42 -6.05
C ASP A 12 6.49 2.74 -5.91
N ALA A 13 5.99 2.93 -4.68
CA ALA A 13 4.58 3.24 -4.46
C ALA A 13 4.21 4.64 -4.97
N LEU A 14 5.11 5.62 -4.85
CA LEU A 14 4.85 6.97 -5.35
C LEU A 14 4.73 6.95 -6.87
N ASP A 15 5.64 6.26 -7.55
CA ASP A 15 5.60 6.10 -9.00
C ASP A 15 4.34 5.36 -9.46
N ALA A 16 3.97 4.28 -8.76
CA ALA A 16 2.75 3.54 -9.05
C ALA A 16 1.49 4.39 -8.87
N TYR A 17 1.44 5.18 -7.79
CA TYR A 17 0.33 6.10 -7.52
C TYR A 17 0.20 7.17 -8.60
N LEU A 18 1.31 7.84 -8.96
CA LEU A 18 1.31 8.90 -9.96
C LEU A 18 0.90 8.36 -11.35
N LYS A 19 1.40 7.17 -11.73
CA LYS A 19 1.00 6.50 -12.97
C LYS A 19 -0.48 6.15 -12.97
N LEU A 20 -0.99 5.54 -11.89
CA LEU A 20 -2.40 5.18 -11.77
C LEU A 20 -3.31 6.42 -11.84
N ASN A 21 -2.94 7.50 -11.14
CA ASN A 21 -3.70 8.74 -11.16
C ASN A 21 -3.72 9.37 -12.58
N LYS A 22 -2.59 9.36 -13.28
CA LYS A 22 -2.51 9.82 -14.69
C LYS A 22 -3.41 9.01 -15.62
N VAL A 23 -3.39 7.68 -15.50
CA VAL A 23 -4.24 6.79 -16.29
C VAL A 23 -5.72 7.07 -16.01
N VAL A 24 -6.11 7.17 -14.74
CA VAL A 24 -7.50 7.43 -14.37
C VAL A 24 -7.97 8.81 -14.84
N THR A 25 -7.11 9.83 -14.80
CA THR A 25 -7.44 11.15 -15.36
C THR A 25 -7.71 11.04 -16.86
N GLY A 26 -6.82 10.40 -17.61
CA GLY A 26 -7.00 10.21 -19.05
C GLY A 26 -8.26 9.40 -19.39
N GLU A 27 -8.56 8.34 -18.65
CA GLU A 27 -9.81 7.57 -18.82
C GLU A 27 -11.05 8.46 -18.69
N LYS A 28 -11.09 9.31 -17.66
CA LYS A 28 -12.21 10.23 -17.43
C LYS A 28 -12.34 11.28 -18.52
N GLU A 29 -11.23 11.84 -18.99
CA GLU A 29 -11.21 12.79 -20.11
C GLU A 29 -11.76 12.16 -21.40
N ASN A 30 -11.57 10.85 -21.58
CA ASN A 30 -12.11 10.08 -22.69
C ASN A 30 -13.53 9.52 -22.44
N GLY A 31 -14.20 9.94 -21.35
CA GLY A 31 -15.56 9.48 -21.02
C GLY A 31 -15.65 8.02 -20.57
N ILE A 32 -14.53 7.37 -20.23
CA ILE A 32 -14.51 6.01 -19.69
C ILE A 32 -14.88 6.08 -18.21
N GLU A 33 -15.92 5.34 -17.82
CA GLU A 33 -16.37 5.25 -16.44
C GLU A 33 -16.20 3.84 -15.88
N ASN A 34 -16.02 3.75 -14.56
CA ASN A 34 -16.04 2.49 -13.81
C ASN A 34 -14.99 1.44 -14.24
N SER A 35 -13.88 1.87 -14.83
CA SER A 35 -12.74 1.02 -15.18
C SER A 35 -12.10 0.35 -13.94
N ASP A 36 -11.34 -0.71 -14.16
CA ASP A 36 -10.58 -1.34 -13.07
C ASP A 36 -9.55 -0.39 -12.43
N ASN A 37 -8.93 0.49 -13.23
CA ASN A 37 -8.01 1.50 -12.72
C ASN A 37 -8.72 2.50 -11.80
N GLN A 38 -9.92 2.95 -12.18
CA GLN A 38 -10.74 3.83 -11.35
C GLN A 38 -11.15 3.17 -10.04
N ARG A 39 -11.57 1.90 -10.10
CA ARG A 39 -11.94 1.14 -8.90
C ARG A 39 -10.73 0.89 -8.00
N LEU A 40 -9.56 0.60 -8.57
CA LEU A 40 -8.31 0.47 -7.82
C LEU A 40 -7.93 1.78 -7.13
N LEU A 41 -7.94 2.91 -7.86
CA LEU A 41 -7.61 4.22 -7.29
C LEU A 41 -8.61 4.60 -6.19
N LYS A 42 -9.90 4.35 -6.38
CA LYS A 42 -10.94 4.56 -5.37
C LYS A 42 -10.67 3.71 -4.13
N SER A 43 -10.37 2.42 -4.31
CA SER A 43 -10.04 1.50 -3.22
C SER A 43 -8.82 1.99 -2.43
N LEU A 44 -7.76 2.41 -3.14
CA LEU A 44 -6.55 2.96 -2.53
C LEU A 44 -6.84 4.20 -1.71
N ARG A 45 -7.56 5.19 -2.26
CA ARG A 45 -7.97 6.40 -1.53
C ARG A 45 -8.81 6.10 -0.30
N ASN A 46 -9.71 5.12 -0.37
CA ASN A 46 -10.48 4.68 0.79
C ASN A 46 -9.57 4.06 1.86
N LYS A 47 -8.59 3.25 1.47
CA LYS A 47 -7.61 2.67 2.40
C LYS A 47 -6.68 3.74 2.99
N GLU A 48 -6.35 4.80 2.26
CA GLU A 48 -5.60 5.93 2.83
C GLU A 48 -6.34 6.57 4.01
N GLN A 49 -7.64 6.82 3.87
CA GLN A 49 -8.44 7.42 4.95
C GLN A 49 -8.48 6.49 6.17
N LEU A 50 -8.65 5.19 5.93
CA LEU A 50 -8.62 4.17 6.98
C LEU A 50 -7.27 4.15 7.70
N LEU A 51 -6.15 4.19 6.97
CA LEU A 51 -4.80 4.17 7.54
C LEU A 51 -4.45 5.48 8.26
N LYS A 52 -4.92 6.64 7.79
CA LYS A 52 -4.78 7.92 8.50
C LYS A 52 -5.51 7.89 9.85
N ALA A 53 -6.70 7.27 9.90
CA ALA A 53 -7.44 7.11 11.14
C ALA A 53 -6.80 6.05 12.06
N ASN A 54 -6.44 4.89 11.51
CA ASN A 54 -5.82 3.78 12.20
C ASN A 54 -4.75 3.09 11.32
N PRO A 55 -3.46 3.42 11.53
CA PRO A 55 -2.34 2.83 10.78
C PRO A 55 -2.26 1.30 10.85
N GLU A 56 -2.78 0.68 11.91
CA GLU A 56 -2.74 -0.77 12.14
C GLU A 56 -3.93 -1.52 11.52
N SER A 57 -4.75 -0.86 10.69
CA SER A 57 -5.93 -1.48 10.06
C SER A 57 -5.61 -2.52 8.97
N GLY A 58 -4.32 -2.74 8.67
CA GLY A 58 -3.86 -3.77 7.75
C GLY A 58 -3.48 -5.07 8.44
N ASP A 59 -3.06 -6.05 7.65
CA ASP A 59 -2.52 -7.31 8.17
C ASP A 59 -1.00 -7.20 8.31
N HIS A 60 -0.45 -7.40 9.51
CA HIS A 60 0.99 -7.54 9.69
C HIS A 60 1.49 -8.80 8.96
N ILE A 61 2.60 -8.67 8.23
CA ILE A 61 3.24 -9.78 7.51
C ILE A 61 4.27 -10.43 8.44
N PRO A 62 4.08 -11.69 8.87
CA PRO A 62 5.03 -12.32 9.77
C PRO A 62 6.42 -12.46 9.12
N ARG A 63 7.48 -12.18 9.89
CA ARG A 63 8.89 -12.20 9.44
C ARG A 63 9.29 -13.46 8.67
N LYS A 64 8.75 -14.62 9.04
CA LYS A 64 9.02 -15.91 8.36
C LYS A 64 8.64 -15.94 6.87
N TYR A 65 7.78 -15.02 6.43
CA TYR A 65 7.36 -14.90 5.03
C TYR A 65 8.13 -13.82 4.25
N ILE A 66 9.03 -13.09 4.90
CA ILE A 66 9.76 -11.96 4.30
C ILE A 66 11.19 -12.42 3.98
N THR A 67 11.56 -12.38 2.70
CA THR A 67 12.92 -12.73 2.26
C THR A 67 13.92 -11.63 2.61
N LYS A 68 15.23 -11.96 2.69
CA LYS A 68 16.30 -10.96 2.89
C LYS A 68 16.25 -9.86 1.83
N LYS A 69 16.08 -10.24 0.56
CA LYS A 69 15.93 -9.31 -0.57
C LYS A 69 14.74 -8.35 -0.38
N THR A 70 13.63 -8.82 0.19
CA THR A 70 12.47 -7.98 0.49
C THR A 70 12.78 -6.97 1.59
N ILE A 71 13.52 -7.38 2.63
CA ILE A 71 13.96 -6.48 3.70
C ILE A 71 14.93 -5.44 3.16
N GLU A 72 15.90 -5.84 2.34
CA GLU A 72 16.86 -4.93 1.70
C GLU A 72 16.15 -3.91 0.81
N ARG A 73 15.16 -4.34 0.02
CA ARG A 73 14.36 -3.46 -0.84
C ARG A 73 13.56 -2.43 -0.05
N TYR A 74 12.93 -2.86 1.05
CA TYR A 74 12.00 -2.02 1.80
C TYR A 74 12.61 -1.36 3.05
N GLY A 75 13.86 -1.69 3.38
CA GLY A 75 14.59 -1.19 4.54
C GLY A 75 14.10 -1.72 5.89
N THR A 76 13.08 -2.58 5.93
CA THR A 76 12.48 -3.07 7.17
C THR A 76 11.82 -4.43 7.02
N HIS A 77 11.69 -5.16 8.13
CA HIS A 77 10.91 -6.39 8.25
C HIS A 77 9.53 -6.16 8.89
N LEU A 78 9.26 -4.95 9.39
CA LEU A 78 7.97 -4.56 9.97
C LEU A 78 7.02 -4.13 8.85
N LEU A 79 6.61 -5.12 8.04
CA LEU A 79 5.78 -4.90 6.87
C LEU A 79 4.34 -5.24 7.16
N TRP A 80 3.45 -4.41 6.65
CA TRP A 80 2.02 -4.57 6.67
C TRP A 80 1.51 -4.66 5.25
N ARG A 81 0.36 -5.31 5.07
CA ARG A 81 -0.40 -5.27 3.82
C ARG A 81 -1.81 -4.78 4.07
N ILE A 82 -2.40 -4.16 3.05
CA ILE A 82 -3.84 -3.96 3.01
C ILE A 82 -4.36 -4.30 1.62
N ASP A 83 -5.45 -5.07 1.58
CA ASP A 83 -6.06 -5.48 0.32
C ASP A 83 -6.76 -4.30 -0.36
N LEU A 84 -6.58 -4.23 -1.67
CA LEU A 84 -7.18 -3.28 -2.59
C LEU A 84 -8.06 -4.04 -3.61
N GLN A 85 -8.85 -3.30 -4.36
CA GLN A 85 -9.67 -3.86 -5.44
C GLN A 85 -8.82 -4.65 -6.44
N GLY A 86 -9.36 -5.75 -6.98
CA GLY A 86 -8.73 -6.48 -8.09
C GLY A 86 -7.49 -7.28 -7.67
N TYR A 87 -7.46 -7.77 -6.43
CA TYR A 87 -6.33 -8.54 -5.86
C TYR A 87 -5.01 -7.77 -5.76
N TRP A 88 -5.09 -6.44 -5.84
CA TRP A 88 -3.98 -5.55 -5.54
C TRP A 88 -3.79 -5.40 -4.04
N ARG A 89 -2.57 -5.05 -3.63
CA ARG A 89 -2.20 -4.83 -2.23
C ARG A 89 -1.29 -3.62 -2.13
N ALA A 90 -1.56 -2.76 -1.17
CA ALA A 90 -0.57 -1.80 -0.71
C ALA A 90 0.28 -2.45 0.38
N ILE A 91 1.60 -2.39 0.22
CA ILE A 91 2.59 -2.77 1.22
C ILE A 91 3.04 -1.51 1.90
N TYR A 92 3.05 -1.52 3.22
CA TYR A 92 3.40 -0.34 3.99
C TYR A 92 4.13 -0.69 5.28
N THR A 93 4.74 0.31 5.88
CA THR A 93 5.28 0.22 7.24
C THR A 93 4.78 1.38 8.08
N ILE A 94 4.80 1.20 9.39
CA ILE A 94 4.42 2.20 10.38
C ILE A 94 5.70 2.56 11.12
N VAL A 95 6.08 3.83 11.03
CA VAL A 95 7.20 4.41 11.77
C VAL A 95 6.64 5.52 12.63
N GLY A 96 7.12 5.66 13.86
CA GLY A 96 6.61 6.69 14.75
C GLY A 96 7.53 6.93 15.92
N ASN A 97 7.33 8.07 16.56
CA ASN A 97 8.00 8.46 17.80
C ASN A 97 6.93 8.92 18.81
N GLU A 98 7.33 9.69 19.82
CA GLU A 98 6.41 10.22 20.83
C GLU A 98 5.45 11.29 20.29
N ILE A 99 5.78 11.91 19.17
CA ILE A 99 5.12 13.10 18.60
C ILE A 99 4.23 12.72 17.41
N GLU A 100 4.74 11.90 16.49
CA GLU A 100 4.05 11.54 15.24
C GLU A 100 4.07 10.04 14.94
N ILE A 101 3.04 9.59 14.22
CA ILE A 101 2.96 8.28 13.58
C ILE A 101 2.85 8.49 12.08
N LEU A 102 3.77 7.89 11.33
CA LEU A 102 3.88 7.98 9.89
C LEU A 102 3.65 6.60 9.26
N THR A 103 2.64 6.52 8.40
CA THR A 103 2.40 5.39 7.52
C THR A 103 3.10 5.63 6.19
N LEU A 104 4.09 4.80 5.87
CA LEU A 104 4.82 4.84 4.61
C LEU A 104 4.30 3.74 3.69
N ILE A 105 3.60 4.10 2.60
CA ILE A 105 3.26 3.16 1.54
C ILE A 105 4.51 2.93 0.69
N LEU A 106 4.98 1.69 0.66
CA LEU A 106 6.27 1.28 0.08
C LEU A 106 6.13 0.69 -1.32
N ASP A 107 5.06 -0.07 -1.58
CA ASP A 107 4.78 -0.65 -2.89
C ASP A 107 3.27 -0.85 -3.08
N ILE A 108 2.81 -0.85 -4.34
CA ILE A 108 1.45 -1.18 -4.74
C ILE A 108 1.56 -2.29 -5.76
N VAL A 109 1.14 -3.50 -5.39
CA VAL A 109 1.47 -4.72 -6.13
C VAL A 109 0.24 -5.57 -6.43
N ASP A 110 0.24 -6.20 -7.60
CA ASP A 110 -0.73 -7.23 -7.95
C ASP A 110 -0.42 -8.54 -7.21
N HIS A 111 -1.30 -9.53 -7.34
CA HIS A 111 -1.12 -10.84 -6.72
C HIS A 111 0.14 -11.58 -7.20
N LYS A 112 0.58 -11.37 -8.46
CA LYS A 112 1.75 -12.06 -9.02
C LYS A 112 3.04 -11.53 -8.39
N LYS A 113 3.22 -10.21 -8.36
CA LYS A 113 4.37 -9.55 -7.74
C LYS A 113 4.35 -9.77 -6.23
N TYR A 114 3.17 -9.76 -5.61
CA TYR A 114 3.03 -10.07 -4.19
C TYR A 114 3.57 -11.46 -3.83
N ASN A 115 3.16 -12.50 -4.55
CA ASN A 115 3.60 -13.88 -4.28
C ASN A 115 5.10 -14.08 -4.47
N LYS A 116 5.74 -13.28 -5.34
CA LYS A 116 7.20 -13.28 -5.51
C LYS A 116 7.93 -12.62 -4.34
N LEU A 117 7.33 -11.58 -3.73
CA LEU A 117 7.90 -10.87 -2.59
C LEU A 117 7.74 -11.65 -1.27
N PHE A 118 6.62 -12.36 -1.12
CA PHE A 118 6.23 -13.05 0.10
C PHE A 118 5.91 -14.52 -0.18
N VAL A 119 6.92 -15.38 0.00
CA VAL A 119 6.83 -16.81 -0.29
C VAL A 119 5.85 -17.49 0.68
N ASN A 120 4.90 -18.26 0.17
CA ASN A 120 3.94 -19.08 0.95
C ASN A 120 3.02 -18.31 1.92
N TYR A 121 2.89 -17.00 1.79
CA TYR A 121 1.99 -16.23 2.64
C TYR A 121 0.57 -16.20 2.06
N LYS A 122 -0.29 -17.06 2.60
CA LYS A 122 -1.73 -17.06 2.35
C LYS A 122 -2.44 -16.49 3.58
N LYS A 123 -3.44 -15.65 3.37
CA LYS A 123 -4.37 -15.28 4.45
C LYS A 123 -5.05 -16.58 4.93
N LYS A 124 -5.10 -16.80 6.23
CA LYS A 124 -5.96 -17.84 6.80
C LYS A 124 -7.40 -17.37 6.76
#